data_AF-A0A542LQJ8-F1
#
_entry.id   AF-A0A542LQJ8-F1
#
_cell.length_a   1.000
_cell.length_b   1.000
_cell.length_c   1.000
_cell.angle_alpha   90.00
_cell.angle_beta   90.00
_cell.angle_gamma   90.00
#
_symmetry.space_group_name_H-M   'P 1'
#
loop_
_entity.id
_entity.type
_entity.pdbx_description
1 polymer ?
#
loop_
_entity_poly.entity_id
_entity_poly.type
_entity_poly.pdbx_seq_one_letter_code
_entity_poly.pdbx_strand_id
1 'polypeptide(L)'
;MKTARTLQLVLSGAVVACSLFPELAFAAPPFANSGTTLKTDLVQTLTPFAGIAVLVVGVLCLMGRVNWGWFVGGLVGIAMMFGSDQIVSWFRTLMGV
;
A
#
# COMPACT_ATOMS: atom_id res chain seq x y z
N MET A 1 27.69 -10.89 -43.35
CA MET A 1 26.73 -10.02 -44.06
C MET A 1 25.27 -10.47 -43.92
N LYS A 2 24.95 -11.77 -43.91
CA LYS A 2 23.55 -12.26 -43.77
C LYS A 2 22.93 -11.93 -42.40
N THR A 3 23.69 -12.07 -41.32
CA THR A 3 23.26 -11.78 -39.93
C THR A 3 22.88 -10.32 -39.69
N ALA A 4 23.61 -9.37 -40.29
CA ALA A 4 23.31 -7.93 -40.17
C ALA A 4 21.98 -7.57 -40.84
N ARG A 5 21.69 -8.16 -42.01
CA ARG A 5 20.44 -7.95 -42.74
C ARG A 5 19.24 -8.56 -42.03
N THR A 6 19.40 -9.73 -41.41
CA THR A 6 18.36 -10.33 -40.57
C THR A 6 18.09 -9.49 -39.32
N LEU A 7 19.13 -8.95 -38.68
CA LEU A 7 19.00 -8.06 -37.52
C LEU A 7 18.30 -6.73 -37.88
N GLN A 8 18.64 -6.15 -39.03
CA GLN A 8 17.99 -4.94 -39.54
C GLN A 8 16.50 -5.17 -39.82
N LEU A 9 16.14 -6.33 -40.40
CA LEU A 9 14.74 -6.68 -40.66
C LEU A 9 13.92 -6.84 -39.36
N VAL A 10 14.49 -7.48 -38.34
CA VAL A 10 13.85 -7.65 -37.02
C VAL A 10 13.66 -6.30 -36.32
N LEU A 11 14.69 -5.42 -36.35
CA LEU A 11 14.61 -4.08 -35.77
C LEU A 11 13.56 -3.21 -36.49
N SER A 12 13.50 -3.24 -37.82
CA SER A 12 12.46 -2.51 -38.56
C SER A 12 11.05 -3.04 -38.28
N GLY A 13 10.90 -4.36 -38.11
CA GLY A 13 9.62 -4.98 -37.75
C GLY A 13 9.15 -4.56 -36.34
N ALA A 14 10.07 -4.49 -35.38
CA ALA A 14 9.78 -4.03 -34.02
C ALA A 14 9.35 -2.55 -33.99
N VAL A 15 10.00 -1.68 -34.78
CA VAL A 15 9.62 -0.25 -34.87
C VAL A 15 8.22 -0.07 -35.47
N VAL A 16 7.87 -0.82 -36.51
CA VAL A 16 6.53 -0.78 -37.11
C VAL A 16 5.48 -1.29 -36.12
N ALA A 17 5.76 -2.38 -35.41
CA ALA A 17 4.85 -2.91 -34.39
C ALA A 17 4.61 -1.90 -33.24
N CYS A 18 5.65 -1.22 -32.75
CA CYS A 18 5.52 -0.17 -31.73
C CYS A 18 4.75 1.07 -32.22
N SER A 19 4.76 1.37 -33.54
CA SER A 19 4.03 2.51 -34.11
C SER A 19 2.52 2.26 -34.27
N LEU A 20 2.12 0.99 -34.43
CA LEU A 20 0.71 0.58 -34.58
C LEU A 20 0.03 0.31 -33.23
N PHE A 21 0.81 0.03 -32.19
CA PHE A 21 0.35 -0.20 -30.82
C PHE A 21 1.11 0.73 -29.85
N PRO A 22 0.73 2.03 -29.79
CA PRO A 22 1.43 3.02 -28.96
C PRO A 22 1.44 2.64 -27.47
N GLU A 23 0.51 1.78 -27.04
CA GLU A 23 0.42 1.22 -25.69
C GLU A 23 1.63 0.33 -25.33
N LEU A 24 2.24 -0.35 -26.30
CA LEU A 24 3.44 -1.18 -26.09
C LEU A 24 4.73 -0.33 -26.04
N ALA A 25 4.67 0.91 -26.53
CA ALA A 25 5.78 1.86 -26.53
C ALA A 25 5.78 2.77 -25.29
N PHE A 26 4.66 2.88 -24.57
CA PHE A 26 4.57 3.64 -23.33
C PHE A 26 5.21 2.85 -22.18
N ALA A 27 6.36 3.31 -21.71
CA ALA A 27 6.90 2.84 -20.44
C ALA A 27 5.88 3.14 -19.32
N ALA A 28 5.67 2.18 -18.42
CA ALA A 28 4.74 2.34 -17.30
C ALA A 28 5.03 3.66 -16.55
N PRO A 29 4.01 4.44 -16.16
CA PRO A 29 4.24 5.72 -15.51
C PRO A 29 4.94 5.50 -14.16
N PRO A 30 6.07 6.17 -13.86
CA PRO A 30 6.88 5.91 -12.66
C PRO A 30 6.15 6.20 -11.34
N PHE A 31 5.03 6.93 -11.38
CA PHE A 31 4.23 7.31 -10.22
C PHE A 31 2.75 6.90 -10.32
N ALA A 32 2.40 5.99 -11.24
CA ALA A 32 0.99 5.59 -11.45
C ALA A 32 0.32 5.13 -10.15
N ASN A 33 1.07 4.47 -9.28
CA ASN A 33 0.57 3.84 -8.05
C ASN A 33 1.27 4.34 -6.77
N SER A 34 2.09 5.39 -6.86
CA SER A 34 2.91 5.82 -5.72
C SER A 34 2.07 6.22 -4.51
N GLY A 35 0.94 6.89 -4.70
CA GLY A 35 0.03 7.26 -3.61
C GLY A 35 -0.57 6.06 -2.88
N THR A 36 -0.95 5.00 -3.60
CA THR A 36 -1.50 3.77 -3.02
C THR A 36 -0.43 2.90 -2.38
N THR A 37 0.78 2.86 -2.94
CA THR A 37 1.91 2.12 -2.39
C THR A 37 2.37 2.76 -1.07
N LEU A 38 2.52 4.08 -1.02
CA LEU A 38 2.91 4.79 0.20
C LEU A 38 1.90 4.61 1.32
N LYS A 39 0.59 4.66 1.02
CA LYS A 39 -0.45 4.38 2.01
C LYS A 39 -0.29 2.96 2.57
N THR A 40 -0.11 1.97 1.70
CA THR A 40 0.04 0.56 2.10
C THR A 40 1.29 0.36 2.96
N ASP A 41 2.43 0.91 2.55
CA ASP A 41 3.70 0.78 3.28
C ASP A 41 3.64 1.44 4.66
N LEU A 42 3.04 2.64 4.74
CA LEU A 42 2.84 3.35 5.99
C LEU A 42 1.97 2.54 6.94
N VAL A 43 0.84 2.05 6.43
CA VAL A 43 -0.13 1.31 7.21
C VAL A 43 0.47 -0.01 7.70
N GLN A 44 1.18 -0.76 6.86
CA GLN A 44 1.88 -1.99 7.27
C GLN A 44 2.90 -1.73 8.37
N THR A 45 3.66 -0.64 8.25
CA THR A 45 4.67 -0.26 9.25
C THR A 45 4.04 0.20 10.56
N LEU A 46 2.94 0.96 10.52
CA LEU A 46 2.27 1.51 11.71
C LEU A 46 1.39 0.50 12.46
N THR A 47 0.92 -0.54 11.79
CA THR A 47 0.04 -1.59 12.36
C THR A 47 0.53 -2.15 13.70
N PRO A 48 1.78 -2.63 13.83
CA PRO A 48 2.26 -3.18 15.11
C PRO A 48 2.34 -2.11 16.21
N PHE A 49 2.64 -0.86 15.87
CA PHE A 49 2.72 0.23 16.85
C PHE A 49 1.34 0.64 17.37
N ALA A 50 0.30 0.55 16.54
CA ALA A 50 -1.06 0.89 16.96
C ALA A 50 -1.56 -0.01 18.11
N GLY A 51 -1.29 -1.31 18.03
CA GLY A 51 -1.65 -2.24 19.11
C GLY A 51 -0.94 -1.91 20.43
N ILE A 52 0.38 -1.66 20.36
CA ILE A 52 1.18 -1.31 21.54
C ILE A 52 0.71 0.02 22.15
N ALA A 53 0.44 1.03 21.32
CA ALA A 53 -0.04 2.33 21.78
C ALA A 53 -1.37 2.21 22.54
N VAL A 54 -2.32 1.43 22.02
CA VAL A 54 -3.61 1.18 22.69
C VAL A 54 -3.40 0.51 24.05
N LEU A 55 -2.50 -0.47 24.14
CA LEU A 55 -2.18 -1.15 25.40
C LEU A 55 -1.57 -0.18 26.42
N VAL A 56 -0.58 0.61 26.03
CA VAL A 56 0.09 1.57 26.91
C VAL A 56 -0.88 2.63 27.41
N VAL A 57 -1.65 3.25 26.52
CA VAL A 57 -2.62 4.29 26.92
C VAL A 57 -3.75 3.71 27.74
N GLY A 58 -4.20 2.48 27.46
CA GLY A 58 -5.18 1.77 28.27
C GLY A 58 -4.72 1.57 29.72
N VAL A 59 -3.47 1.16 29.93
CA VAL A 59 -2.88 1.05 31.27
C VAL A 59 -2.80 2.42 31.96
N LEU A 60 -2.42 3.46 31.22
CA LEU A 60 -2.36 4.83 31.76
C LEU A 60 -3.76 5.37 32.15
N CYS A 61 -4.81 5.00 31.41
CA CYS A 61 -6.19 5.30 31.78
C CYS A 61 -6.61 4.59 33.07
N LEU A 62 -6.22 3.32 33.25
CA LEU A 62 -6.49 2.58 34.49
C LEU A 62 -5.78 3.19 35.70
N MET A 63 -4.58 3.74 35.51
CA MET A 63 -3.85 4.46 36.55
C MET A 63 -4.40 5.87 36.84
N GLY A 64 -5.48 6.29 36.18
CA GLY A 64 -6.05 7.64 36.31
C GLY A 64 -5.15 8.76 35.76
N ARG A 65 -4.13 8.41 34.97
CA ARG A 65 -3.16 9.37 34.40
C ARG A 65 -3.66 10.00 33.09
N VAL A 66 -4.60 9.34 32.41
CA VAL A 66 -5.18 9.77 31.13
C VAL A 66 -6.71 9.65 31.20
N ASN A 67 -7.43 10.66 30.70
CA ASN A 67 -8.90 10.63 30.64
C ASN A 67 -9.38 9.59 29.62
N TRP A 68 -10.36 8.79 30.01
CA TRP A 68 -11.06 7.83 29.15
C TRP A 68 -11.65 8.47 27.87
N GLY A 69 -12.12 9.72 27.94
CA GLY A 69 -12.61 10.43 26.76
C GLY A 69 -11.53 10.64 25.69
N TRP A 70 -10.30 10.97 26.10
CA TRP A 70 -9.16 11.11 25.19
C TRP A 70 -8.71 9.77 24.61
N PHE A 71 -8.80 8.69 25.40
CA PHE A 71 -8.52 7.32 24.92
C PHE A 71 -9.50 6.86 23.85
N VAL A 72 -10.81 7.10 24.04
CA VAL A 72 -11.83 6.78 23.03
C VAL A 72 -11.63 7.60 21.77
N GLY A 73 -11.30 8.90 21.89
CA GLY A 73 -10.93 9.73 20.73
C GLY A 73 -9.74 9.18 19.96
N GLY A 74 -8.71 8.68 20.66
CA GLY A 74 -7.57 7.99 20.05
C GLY A 74 -7.95 6.72 19.30
N LEU A 75 -8.83 5.89 19.87
CA LEU A 75 -9.34 4.68 19.21
C LEU A 75 -10.11 4.99 17.92
N VAL A 76 -10.95 6.03 17.92
CA VAL A 76 -11.67 6.47 16.72
C VAL A 76 -10.71 6.99 15.66
N GLY A 77 -9.69 7.76 16.05
CA GLY A 77 -8.65 8.23 15.12
C GLY A 77 -7.85 7.09 14.48
N ILE A 78 -7.50 6.08 15.27
CA ILE A 78 -6.86 4.85 14.79
C ILE A 78 -7.76 4.14 13.77
N ALA A 79 -9.05 3.97 14.08
CA ALA A 79 -10.00 3.33 13.17
C ALA A 79 -10.13 4.08 11.84
N MET A 80 -10.13 5.42 11.86
CA MET A 80 -10.15 6.24 10.64
C MET A 80 -8.85 6.14 9.83
N MET A 81 -7.70 5.98 10.48
CA MET A 81 -6.39 5.89 9.80
C MET A 81 -6.22 4.59 9.02
N PHE A 82 -6.64 3.46 9.59
CA PHE A 82 -6.44 2.13 9.00
C PHE A 82 -7.51 1.75 7.97
N GLY A 83 -8.71 2.33 8.07
CA GLY A 83 -9.81 2.03 7.13
C GLY A 83 -10.47 0.67 7.36
N SER A 84 -11.55 0.40 6.62
CA SER A 84 -12.41 -0.78 6.83
C SER A 84 -11.71 -2.10 6.56
N ASP A 85 -10.96 -2.21 5.47
CA ASP A 85 -10.42 -3.49 5.00
C ASP A 85 -9.43 -4.09 6.00
N GLN A 86 -8.59 -3.24 6.59
CA GLN A 86 -7.60 -3.65 7.57
C GLN A 86 -8.23 -4.09 8.90
N ILE A 87 -9.21 -3.34 9.37
CA ILE A 87 -9.91 -3.69 10.61
C ILE A 87 -10.61 -5.04 10.43
N VAL A 88 -11.26 -5.25 9.28
CA VAL A 88 -11.93 -6.51 8.96
C VAL A 88 -10.93 -7.66 8.81
N SER A 89 -9.74 -7.43 8.26
CA SER A 89 -8.71 -8.48 8.18
C SER A 89 -8.23 -8.92 9.55
N TRP A 90 -8.10 -8.00 10.52
CA TRP A 90 -7.78 -8.35 11.90
C TRP A 90 -8.88 -9.19 12.53
N PHE A 91 -10.13 -8.80 12.36
CA PHE A 91 -11.25 -9.60 12.85
C PHE A 91 -11.25 -11.01 12.25
N ARG A 92 -11.03 -11.14 10.93
CA ARG A 92 -10.92 -12.45 10.27
C ARG A 92 -9.76 -13.28 10.82
N THR A 93 -8.59 -12.66 10.98
CA THR A 93 -7.41 -13.29 11.60
C THR A 93 -7.69 -13.78 13.02
N LEU A 94 -8.39 -13.00 13.84
CA LEU A 94 -8.79 -13.38 15.20
C LEU A 94 -9.80 -14.52 15.23
N MET A 95 -10.65 -14.61 14.20
CA MET A 95 -11.63 -15.68 14.02
C MET A 95 -11.04 -16.91 13.31
N GLY A 96 -9.76 -16.88 12.92
CA GLY A 96 -9.07 -17.97 12.24
C GLY A 96 -9.54 -18.22 10.80
N VAL A 97 -10.13 -17.22 10.16
CA VAL A 97 -10.67 -17.27 8.78
C VAL A 97 -10.08 -16.21 7.87
#